data_AF-A0A7C3UZ55-F1
#
_entry.id   AF-A0A7C3UZ55-F1
#
_cell.length_a   1.000
_cell.length_b   1.000
_cell.length_c   1.000
_cell.angle_alpha   90.00
_cell.angle_beta   90.00
_cell.angle_gamma   90.00
#
_symmetry.space_group_name_H-M   'P 1'
#
loop_
_entity.id
_entity.type
_entity.pdbx_description
1 polymer ?
#
loop_
_entity_poly.entity_id
_entity_poly.type
_entity_poly.pdbx_seq_one_letter_code
_entity_poly.pdbx_strand_id
1 'polypeptide(L)'
;MIKIKILKVIVSSIFLLIISLDVCSYTIDCPDVGDLQIFPADNAWHWDISNYEVHPNSSNYINSIGDSLSLHPDFGTEYGGVPNGIPYIVVGAGEPKIPVSFTYAEESDPGPYPIPLNAPIEGGASS
;
A
#
# COMPACT_ATOMS: atom_id res chain seq x y z
N MET A 1 15.25 -43.88 -46.44
CA MET A 1 15.53 -43.59 -45.01
C MET A 1 14.79 -42.32 -44.60
N ILE A 2 13.53 -42.44 -44.19
CA ILE A 2 12.58 -41.35 -43.91
C ILE A 2 12.16 -41.41 -42.43
N LYS A 3 13.13 -41.42 -41.49
CA LYS A 3 12.82 -41.58 -40.05
C LYS A 3 13.44 -40.57 -39.09
N ILE A 4 14.15 -39.54 -39.56
CA ILE A 4 14.89 -38.63 -38.66
C ILE A 4 14.37 -37.18 -38.64
N LYS A 5 13.45 -36.77 -39.54
CA LYS A 5 12.93 -35.38 -39.57
C LYS A 5 11.73 -35.12 -38.65
N ILE A 6 11.02 -36.13 -38.16
CA ILE A 6 9.80 -35.95 -37.35
C ILE A 6 10.13 -35.65 -35.88
N LEU A 7 11.30 -36.08 -35.37
CA LEU A 7 11.66 -35.91 -33.96
C LEU A 7 12.16 -34.50 -33.61
N LYS A 8 12.62 -33.69 -34.59
CA LYS A 8 13.07 -32.31 -34.34
C LYS A 8 11.93 -31.30 -34.23
N VAL A 9 10.76 -31.59 -34.81
CA VAL A 9 9.62 -30.67 -34.78
C VAL A 9 8.85 -30.78 -33.47
N ILE A 10 8.81 -31.96 -32.84
CA ILE A 10 8.07 -32.17 -31.59
C ILE A 10 8.76 -31.51 -30.39
N VAL A 11 10.10 -31.42 -30.38
CA VAL A 11 10.83 -30.79 -29.27
C VAL A 11 10.76 -29.24 -29.34
N SER A 12 10.60 -28.66 -30.53
CA SER A 12 10.48 -27.21 -30.70
C SER A 12 9.09 -26.67 -30.34
N SER A 13 8.04 -27.50 -30.38
CA SER A 13 6.68 -27.09 -30.02
C SER A 13 6.35 -27.28 -28.53
N ILE A 14 7.10 -28.10 -27.81
CA ILE A 14 6.93 -28.26 -26.35
C ILE A 14 7.71 -27.18 -25.58
N PHE A 15 8.79 -26.64 -26.15
CA PHE A 15 9.56 -25.55 -25.52
C PHE A 15 8.88 -24.18 -25.62
N LEU A 16 7.85 -24.03 -26.46
CA LEU A 16 7.09 -22.79 -26.62
C LEU A 16 5.75 -22.77 -25.87
N LEU A 17 5.40 -23.85 -25.16
CA LEU A 17 4.15 -23.94 -24.38
C LEU A 17 4.36 -23.93 -22.85
N ILE A 18 5.61 -23.82 -22.39
CA ILE A 18 5.94 -23.74 -20.95
C ILE A 18 6.18 -22.29 -20.49
N ILE A 19 6.30 -21.32 -21.40
CA ILE A 19 6.48 -19.90 -21.05
C ILE A 19 5.14 -19.19 -20.77
N SER A 20 4.00 -19.89 -20.81
CA SER A 20 2.67 -19.28 -20.70
C SER A 20 1.94 -19.50 -19.37
N LEU A 21 2.61 -20.01 -18.33
CA LEU A 21 2.03 -20.16 -16.99
C LEU A 21 3.06 -19.81 -15.92
N ASP A 22 3.52 -18.58 -15.93
CA ASP A 22 3.95 -17.87 -14.71
C ASP A 22 3.41 -16.45 -14.79
N VAL A 23 2.09 -16.33 -14.99
CA VAL A 23 1.37 -15.25 -14.31
C VAL A 23 1.25 -15.74 -12.86
N CYS A 24 2.36 -15.70 -12.13
CA CYS A 24 2.26 -15.49 -10.70
C CYS A 24 1.55 -14.15 -10.59
N SER A 25 0.22 -14.19 -10.47
CA SER A 25 -0.51 -13.19 -9.70
C SER A 25 0.08 -13.28 -8.31
N TYR A 26 1.22 -12.61 -8.13
CA TYR A 26 1.71 -12.26 -6.82
C TYR A 26 0.73 -11.18 -6.35
N THR A 27 -0.46 -11.61 -5.93
CA THR A 27 -1.25 -10.85 -4.98
C THR A 27 -0.42 -10.90 -3.70
N ILE A 28 0.65 -10.09 -3.66
CA ILE A 28 0.96 -9.45 -2.41
C ILE A 28 -0.36 -8.80 -2.07
N ASP A 29 -0.95 -9.23 -0.97
CA ASP A 29 -1.94 -8.44 -0.26
C ASP A 29 -1.18 -7.18 0.19
N CYS A 30 -0.88 -6.33 -0.79
CA CYS A 30 -0.31 -5.03 -0.57
C CYS A 30 -1.41 -4.29 0.15
N PRO A 31 -1.14 -3.63 1.28
CA PRO A 31 -2.13 -2.77 1.91
C PRO A 31 -2.43 -1.62 0.93
N ASP A 32 -3.36 -1.91 0.03
CA ASP A 32 -3.80 -1.07 -1.05
C ASP A 32 -5.13 -0.44 -0.63
N VAL A 33 -5.35 0.77 -1.12
CA VAL A 33 -6.60 1.48 -0.87
C VAL A 33 -7.66 0.88 -1.80
N GLY A 34 -8.22 -0.26 -1.38
CA GLY A 34 -9.01 -1.14 -2.24
C GLY A 34 -8.11 -1.93 -3.20
N ASP A 35 -8.48 -2.01 -4.48
CA ASP A 35 -7.68 -2.69 -5.52
C ASP A 35 -6.53 -1.82 -6.08
N LEU A 36 -6.21 -0.70 -5.41
CA LEU A 36 -5.27 0.29 -5.94
C LEU A 36 -3.87 0.12 -5.35
N GLN A 37 -2.98 -0.42 -6.19
CA GLN A 37 -1.54 -0.47 -5.92
C GLN A 37 -0.91 0.94 -5.90
N ILE A 38 -0.65 1.47 -4.71
CA ILE A 38 -0.08 2.84 -4.54
C ILE A 38 1.35 2.90 -5.05
N PHE A 39 2.18 1.92 -4.69
CA PHE A 39 3.58 1.84 -5.09
C PHE A 39 3.83 0.60 -5.95
N PRO A 40 4.74 0.66 -6.95
CA PRO A 40 5.17 -0.52 -7.69
C PRO A 40 5.56 -1.69 -6.78
N ALA A 41 5.41 -2.93 -7.26
CA ALA A 41 5.65 -4.11 -6.43
C ALA A 41 7.11 -4.20 -5.94
N ASP A 42 8.04 -3.63 -6.69
CA ASP A 42 9.48 -3.54 -6.39
C ASP A 42 9.89 -2.22 -5.72
N ASN A 43 8.93 -1.42 -5.25
CA ASN A 43 9.23 -0.19 -4.51
C ASN A 43 9.90 -0.50 -3.17
N ALA A 44 10.86 0.33 -2.76
CA ALA A 44 11.57 0.20 -1.49
C ALA A 44 10.64 0.18 -0.26
N TRP A 45 9.44 0.76 -0.34
CA TRP A 45 8.43 0.68 0.73
C TRP A 45 7.88 -0.72 0.97
N HIS A 46 8.05 -1.65 0.02
CA HIS A 46 7.62 -3.05 0.13
C HIS A 46 8.77 -4.01 0.47
N TRP A 47 9.98 -3.51 0.72
CA TRP A 47 11.10 -4.39 1.07
C TRP A 47 10.94 -4.97 2.47
N ASP A 48 10.93 -6.30 2.54
CA ASP A 48 11.05 -7.03 3.80
C ASP A 48 12.46 -6.87 4.37
N ILE A 49 12.55 -6.11 5.46
CA ILE A 49 13.79 -5.85 6.19
C ILE A 49 13.88 -6.64 7.49
N SER A 50 12.98 -7.60 7.75
CA SER A 50 12.91 -8.35 9.01
C SER A 50 14.21 -9.11 9.34
N ASN A 51 14.99 -9.44 8.31
CA ASN A 51 16.27 -10.17 8.45
C ASN A 51 17.51 -9.29 8.22
N TYR A 52 17.36 -7.97 8.09
CA TYR A 52 18.48 -7.07 7.85
C TYR A 52 19.26 -6.81 9.15
N GLU A 53 20.58 -6.63 9.03
CA GLU A 53 21.40 -6.24 10.16
C GLU A 53 21.00 -4.84 10.65
N VAL A 54 20.95 -4.67 11.97
CA VAL A 54 20.77 -3.35 12.59
C VAL A 54 21.95 -2.47 12.20
N HIS A 55 21.66 -1.26 11.71
CA HIS A 55 22.71 -0.32 11.31
C HIS A 55 23.70 -0.04 12.47
N PRO A 56 25.02 -0.06 12.26
CA PRO A 56 26.01 0.10 13.34
C PRO A 56 25.87 1.37 14.19
N ASN A 57 25.26 2.42 13.62
CA ASN A 57 24.99 3.69 14.30
C ASN A 57 23.63 3.78 15.01
N SER A 58 22.84 2.69 15.04
CA SER A 58 21.45 2.68 15.55
C SER A 58 21.33 3.25 16.97
N SER A 59 22.22 2.85 17.88
CA SER A 59 22.21 3.35 19.26
C SER A 59 22.36 4.87 19.34
N ASN A 60 23.17 5.49 18.47
CA ASN A 60 23.31 6.94 18.45
C ASN A 60 22.04 7.64 17.97
N TYR A 61 21.31 7.05 17.01
CA TYR A 61 20.01 7.57 16.58
C TYR A 61 18.98 7.50 17.70
N ILE A 62 18.87 6.35 18.37
CA ILE A 62 17.95 6.16 19.50
C ILE A 62 18.26 7.16 20.63
N ASN A 63 19.55 7.31 20.99
CA ASN A 63 19.98 8.24 22.02
C ASN A 63 19.69 9.71 21.65
N SER A 64 19.74 10.07 20.36
CA SER A 64 19.42 11.43 19.91
C SER A 64 17.93 11.78 20.02
N ILE A 65 17.06 10.77 19.97
CA ILE A 65 15.61 10.91 20.16
C ILE A 65 15.30 10.97 21.66
N GLY A 66 15.96 10.09 22.44
CA GLY A 66 15.75 9.93 23.88
C GLY A 66 15.34 8.48 24.17
N ASP A 67 16.31 7.66 24.55
CA ASP A 67 16.17 6.21 24.80
C ASP A 67 15.24 5.84 25.97
N SER A 68 14.87 6.84 26.78
CA SER A 68 14.04 6.73 27.98
C SER A 68 12.75 7.55 27.88
N LEU A 69 12.48 8.16 26.72
CA LEU A 69 11.24 8.90 26.49
C LEU A 69 10.13 7.94 26.06
N SER A 70 8.91 8.25 26.50
CA SER A 70 7.72 7.58 25.97
C SER A 70 7.45 8.07 24.55
N LEU A 71 7.16 7.13 23.64
CA LEU A 71 6.59 7.46 22.34
C LEU A 71 5.11 7.80 22.49
N HIS A 72 4.65 8.80 21.72
CA HIS A 72 3.22 8.93 21.44
C HIS A 72 2.87 7.83 20.42
N PRO A 73 1.98 6.88 20.76
CA PRO A 73 1.68 5.76 19.87
C PRO A 73 0.64 6.16 18.82
N ASP A 74 1.03 7.02 17.88
CA ASP A 74 0.24 7.35 16.68
C ASP A 74 0.34 6.25 15.61
N PHE A 75 0.39 4.99 16.04
CA PHE A 75 0.52 3.81 15.20
C PHE A 75 -0.43 2.70 15.65
N GLY A 76 -0.72 1.78 14.72
CA GLY A 76 -1.66 0.69 14.94
C GLY A 76 -3.11 1.09 14.66
N THR A 77 -3.99 0.09 14.64
CA THR A 77 -5.41 0.27 14.29
C THR A 77 -6.29 0.54 15.51
N GLU A 78 -5.79 0.27 16.72
CA GLU A 78 -6.52 0.42 17.98
C GLU A 78 -5.62 0.92 19.10
N TYR A 79 -6.14 1.80 19.96
CA TYR A 79 -5.49 2.28 21.18
C TYR A 79 -6.52 2.39 22.30
N GLY A 80 -6.24 1.79 23.47
CA GLY A 80 -7.19 1.82 24.60
C GLY A 80 -8.54 1.13 24.33
N GLY A 81 -8.62 0.24 23.34
CA GLY A 81 -9.86 -0.46 22.94
C GLY A 81 -10.77 0.33 22.00
N VAL A 82 -10.29 1.45 21.44
CA VAL A 82 -10.98 2.23 20.40
C VAL A 82 -10.10 2.37 19.15
N PRO A 83 -10.69 2.62 17.96
CA PRO A 83 -9.90 2.87 16.75
C PRO A 83 -8.88 4.00 16.95
N ASN A 84 -7.65 3.80 16.46
CA ASN A 84 -6.56 4.78 16.53
C ASN A 84 -6.29 5.38 15.15
N GLY A 85 -5.96 6.68 15.09
CA GLY A 85 -5.61 7.39 13.86
C GLY A 85 -6.79 8.07 13.13
N ILE A 86 -6.49 8.60 11.93
CA ILE A 86 -7.43 9.35 11.09
C ILE A 86 -8.22 8.34 10.23
N PRO A 87 -9.56 8.26 10.36
CA PRO A 87 -10.35 7.32 9.59
C PRO A 87 -10.45 7.73 8.12
N TYR A 88 -10.57 6.76 7.24
CA TYR A 88 -10.75 7.00 5.81
C TYR A 88 -11.87 6.11 5.23
N ILE A 89 -12.40 6.52 4.08
CA ILE A 89 -13.33 5.73 3.26
C ILE A 89 -12.92 5.83 1.80
N VAL A 90 -13.07 4.74 1.05
CA VAL A 90 -12.87 4.72 -0.40
C VAL A 90 -14.20 4.95 -1.08
N VAL A 91 -14.27 5.96 -1.94
CA VAL A 91 -15.45 6.26 -2.78
C VAL A 91 -15.15 6.01 -4.24
N GLY A 92 -16.15 5.54 -4.98
CA GLY A 92 -16.03 5.33 -6.43
C GLY A 92 -16.15 6.63 -7.23
N ALA A 93 -15.89 6.55 -8.54
CA ALA A 93 -15.95 7.70 -9.45
C ALA A 93 -17.33 8.39 -9.53
N GLY A 94 -18.40 7.74 -9.04
CA GLY A 94 -19.76 8.28 -9.02
C GLY A 94 -20.09 9.15 -7.81
N GLU A 95 -19.19 9.30 -6.83
CA GLU A 95 -19.45 10.12 -5.64
C GLU A 95 -19.64 11.59 -6.02
N PRO A 96 -20.80 12.20 -5.68
CA PRO A 96 -21.03 13.61 -5.96
C PRO A 96 -19.99 14.50 -5.28
N LYS A 97 -19.50 15.50 -6.01
CA LYS A 97 -18.57 16.48 -5.43
C LYS A 97 -19.32 17.57 -4.69
N ILE A 98 -18.85 17.93 -3.49
CA ILE A 98 -19.42 19.01 -2.67
C ILE A 98 -18.44 20.19 -2.56
N PRO A 99 -18.95 21.44 -2.50
CA PRO A 99 -18.12 22.58 -2.18
C PRO A 99 -17.71 22.53 -0.70
N VAL A 100 -16.44 22.78 -0.43
CA VAL A 100 -15.87 22.87 0.92
C VAL A 100 -15.13 24.19 1.04
N SER A 101 -15.29 24.86 2.18
CA SER A 101 -14.55 26.07 2.54
C SER A 101 -13.53 25.75 3.63
N PHE A 102 -12.31 26.24 3.47
CA PHE A 102 -11.23 26.04 4.43
C PHE A 102 -10.89 27.33 5.15
N THR A 103 -10.42 27.19 6.39
CA THR A 103 -9.80 28.30 7.13
C THR A 103 -8.47 28.72 6.50
N TYR A 104 -7.72 27.75 5.96
CA TYR A 104 -6.43 27.93 5.28
C TYR A 104 -6.53 27.39 3.85
N ALA A 105 -7.21 28.13 2.97
CA ALA A 105 -7.50 27.68 1.61
C ALA A 105 -6.26 27.55 0.73
N GLU A 106 -5.18 28.27 1.06
CA GLU A 106 -3.89 28.25 0.39
C GLU A 106 -3.11 26.94 0.54
N GLU A 107 -3.46 26.12 1.54
CA GLU A 107 -2.87 24.79 1.76
C GLU A 107 -3.68 23.69 1.06
N SER A 108 -4.68 24.04 0.26
CA SER A 108 -5.59 23.10 -0.41
C SER A 108 -5.69 23.37 -1.91
N ASP A 109 -5.73 22.31 -2.70
CA ASP A 109 -6.12 22.41 -4.11
C ASP A 109 -7.57 22.90 -4.23
N PRO A 110 -7.94 23.76 -5.19
CA PRO A 110 -9.33 24.19 -5.35
C PRO A 110 -10.31 23.03 -5.55
N GLY A 111 -11.41 23.02 -4.78
CA GLY A 111 -12.48 22.03 -4.90
C GLY A 111 -13.33 22.15 -6.18
N PRO A 112 -14.46 21.41 -6.28
CA PRO A 112 -15.13 20.63 -5.23
C PRO A 112 -14.55 19.20 -5.03
N TYR A 113 -14.87 18.55 -3.91
CA TYR A 113 -14.28 17.27 -3.48
C TYR A 113 -15.30 16.13 -3.37
N PRO A 114 -14.92 14.88 -3.66
CA PRO A 114 -15.79 13.70 -3.53
C PRO A 114 -15.87 13.23 -2.06
N ILE A 115 -16.44 14.05 -1.18
CA ILE A 115 -16.59 13.73 0.25
C ILE A 115 -18.02 13.26 0.48
N PRO A 116 -18.24 11.99 0.83
CA PRO A 116 -19.58 11.48 1.09
C PRO A 116 -20.12 12.04 2.41
N LEU A 117 -21.44 12.22 2.51
CA LEU A 117 -22.06 12.79 3.72
C LEU A 117 -21.93 11.89 4.96
N ASN A 118 -21.55 10.63 4.77
CA ASN A 118 -21.24 9.68 5.84
C ASN A 118 -19.73 9.46 6.02
N ALA A 119 -18.88 10.38 5.55
CA ALA A 119 -17.45 10.33 5.82
C ALA A 119 -17.19 10.25 7.34
N PRO A 120 -16.28 9.36 7.78
CA PRO A 120 -15.97 9.24 9.20
C PRO A 120 -15.22 10.48 9.69
N ILE A 121 -15.47 10.87 10.94
CA ILE A 121 -14.83 12.01 11.60
C ILE A 121 -13.81 11.47 12.62
N GLU A 122 -12.60 12.01 12.62
CA GLU A 122 -11.58 11.70 13.63
C GLU A 122 -12.13 12.03 15.03
N GLY A 123 -12.03 11.10 15.98
CA GLY A 123 -12.67 11.22 17.30
C GLY A 123 -14.17 10.93 17.35
N GLY A 124 -14.82 10.70 16.19
CA GLY A 124 -16.23 10.33 16.06
C GLY A 124 -17.17 11.51 15.86
N ALA A 125 -18.47 11.22 15.69
CA ALA A 125 -19.47 12.22 15.31
C ALA A 125 -19.76 13.31 16.38
N SER A 126 -19.20 13.19 17.58
CA SER A 126 -19.33 14.16 18.67
C SER A 126 -18.04 14.91 18.98
N SER A 127 -17.00 14.73 18.14
CA SER A 127 -15.72 15.42 18.28
C SER A 127 -15.80 16.90 17.93
#